data_AF-I3SUH4-F1
#
_entry.id   AF-I3SUH4-F1
#
_cell.length_a   1.000
_cell.length_b   1.000
_cell.length_c   1.000
_cell.angle_alpha   90.00
_cell.angle_beta   90.00
_cell.angle_gamma   90.00
#
_symmetry.space_group_name_H-M   'P 1'
#
loop_
_entity.id
_entity.type
_entity.pdbx_description
1 polymer ?
#
loop_
_entity_poly.entity_id
_entity_poly.type
_entity_poly.pdbx_seq_one_letter_code
_entity_poly.pdbx_strand_id
1 'polypeptide(L)'
;MVENQYGDDGMKAGRCPNRAESPPLDDKSKSLVLINYFRTPPLKLVTCTDHSKALINMLQTCHNAAGNRWANFVTVDYYKRSDGGGSFQAVDTLNGRLLCGCNDVHACLPGSTPQACSA
;
A
#
# COMPACT_ATOMS: atom_id res chain seq x y z
N MET A 1 -10.95 -4.47 12.15
CA MET A 1 -10.10 -4.01 11.04
C MET A 1 -9.02 -5.03 10.81
N VAL A 2 -8.49 -5.13 9.60
CA VAL A 2 -7.30 -5.93 9.30
C VAL A 2 -6.14 -5.04 8.87
N GLU A 3 -4.94 -5.35 9.39
CA GLU A 3 -3.69 -4.64 9.15
C GLU A 3 -2.51 -5.62 9.09
N ASN A 4 -1.50 -5.32 8.28
CA ASN A 4 -0.26 -6.10 8.25
C ASN A 4 0.68 -5.70 9.40
N GLN A 5 1.62 -6.59 9.68
CA GLN A 5 2.68 -6.40 10.67
C GLN A 5 3.47 -5.12 10.37
N TYR A 6 3.81 -4.38 11.43
CA TYR A 6 4.66 -3.19 11.34
C TYR A 6 6.15 -3.53 11.55
N GLY A 7 7.01 -2.53 11.33
CA GLY A 7 8.44 -2.67 11.50
C GLY A 7 9.08 -3.49 10.38
N ASP A 8 10.32 -3.93 10.62
CA ASP A 8 11.11 -4.65 9.60
C ASP A 8 10.43 -5.95 9.12
N ASP A 9 9.58 -6.56 9.96
CA ASP A 9 8.79 -7.74 9.60
C ASP A 9 7.67 -7.44 8.60
N GLY A 10 7.15 -6.20 8.59
CA GLY A 10 6.18 -5.68 7.63
C GLY A 10 6.76 -5.30 6.27
N MET A 11 8.09 -5.20 6.17
CA MET A 11 8.80 -4.73 4.98
C MET A 11 9.46 -5.86 4.19
N LYS A 12 9.19 -7.13 4.52
CA LYS A 12 9.79 -8.28 3.85
C LYS A 12 9.22 -8.46 2.44
N ALA A 13 10.06 -8.27 1.42
CA ALA A 13 9.69 -8.44 0.03
C ALA A 13 8.93 -9.77 -0.22
N GLY A 14 7.76 -9.67 -0.85
CA GLY A 14 6.93 -10.84 -1.18
C GLY A 14 6.16 -11.45 -0.01
N ARG A 15 6.22 -10.86 1.19
CA ARG A 15 5.43 -11.31 2.36
C ARG A 15 4.68 -10.15 2.98
N CYS A 16 3.39 -10.36 3.24
CA CYS A 16 2.57 -9.41 3.98
C CYS A 16 1.90 -10.17 5.15
N PRO A 17 2.63 -10.40 6.27
CA PRO A 17 2.05 -11.06 7.42
C PRO A 17 1.01 -10.15 8.10
N ASN A 18 -0.09 -10.72 8.59
CA ASN A 18 -0.99 -9.97 9.47
C ASN A 18 -0.29 -9.68 10.80
N ARG A 19 -0.72 -8.60 11.45
CA ARG A 19 -0.36 -8.36 12.85
C ARG A 19 -1.01 -9.43 13.75
N ALA A 20 -0.34 -9.83 14.83
CA ALA A 20 -0.80 -10.91 15.70
C ALA A 20 -2.21 -10.68 16.30
N GLU A 21 -2.53 -9.43 16.63
CA GLU A 21 -3.83 -9.02 17.18
C GLU A 21 -4.89 -8.78 16.08
N SER A 22 -4.49 -8.91 14.81
CA SER A 22 -5.35 -8.72 13.65
C SER A 22 -5.86 -10.07 13.13
N PRO A 23 -7.13 -10.17 12.67
CA PRO A 23 -7.59 -11.31 11.89
C PRO A 23 -6.72 -11.54 10.63
N PRO A 24 -6.84 -12.71 9.98
CA PRO A 24 -6.18 -12.96 8.69
C PRO A 24 -6.46 -11.83 7.68
N LEU A 25 -5.46 -11.45 6.88
CA LEU A 25 -5.59 -10.33 5.93
C LEU A 25 -6.69 -10.56 4.88
N ASP A 26 -6.98 -11.81 4.55
CA ASP A 26 -8.02 -12.22 3.62
C ASP A 26 -9.41 -12.37 4.27
N ASP A 27 -9.57 -12.07 5.56
CA ASP A 27 -10.88 -12.02 6.22
C ASP A 27 -11.71 -10.86 5.63
N LYS A 28 -12.63 -11.21 4.73
CA LYS A 28 -13.53 -10.27 4.04
C LYS A 28 -14.69 -9.79 4.92
N SER A 29 -14.89 -10.37 6.10
CA SER A 29 -15.89 -9.90 7.07
C SER A 29 -15.43 -8.64 7.83
N LYS A 30 -14.16 -8.26 7.68
CA LYS A 30 -13.55 -7.10 8.31
C LYS A 30 -13.08 -6.11 7.24
N SER A 31 -13.15 -4.82 7.56
CA SER A 31 -12.55 -3.77 6.73
C SER A 31 -11.03 -3.92 6.71
N LEU A 32 -10.43 -3.94 5.50
CA LEU A 32 -8.99 -3.82 5.29
C LEU A 32 -8.63 -2.34 5.30
N VAL A 33 -7.88 -1.92 6.33
CA VAL A 33 -7.71 -0.48 6.59
C VAL A 33 -6.29 -0.03 6.28
N LEU A 34 -5.26 -0.79 6.67
CA LEU A 34 -3.92 -0.21 6.81
C LEU A 34 -2.81 -1.13 6.30
N ILE A 35 -1.92 -0.57 5.45
CA ILE A 35 -0.60 -1.15 5.19
C ILE A 35 0.48 -0.39 5.98
N ASN A 36 1.11 -1.08 6.93
CA ASN A 36 2.28 -0.64 7.67
C ASN A 36 3.55 -0.93 6.88
N TYR A 37 4.24 0.13 6.43
CA TYR A 37 5.50 0.02 5.72
C TYR A 37 6.52 1.03 6.25
N PHE A 38 7.12 0.69 7.39
CA PHE A 38 8.13 1.48 8.07
C PHE A 38 9.02 0.57 8.91
N ARG A 39 10.24 1.02 9.19
CA ARG A 39 11.23 0.20 9.89
C ARG A 39 10.94 0.17 11.38
N THR A 40 11.47 -0.85 12.06
CA THR A 40 11.38 -0.88 13.54
C THR A 40 12.10 0.33 14.15
N PRO A 41 13.36 0.64 13.77
CA PRO A 41 13.96 1.94 14.03
C PRO A 41 13.62 2.94 12.92
N PRO A 42 13.00 4.10 13.23
CA PRO A 42 12.70 5.10 12.21
C PRO A 42 13.98 5.80 11.74
N LEU A 43 14.45 5.43 10.54
CA LEU A 43 15.73 5.89 9.99
C LEU A 43 15.53 6.73 8.72
N LYS A 44 15.53 8.05 8.88
CA LYS A 44 15.34 9.02 7.78
C LYS A 44 16.32 8.85 6.61
N LEU A 45 17.54 8.37 6.89
CA LEU A 45 18.62 8.22 5.91
C LEU A 45 18.32 7.14 4.86
N VAL A 46 17.63 6.06 5.24
CA VAL A 46 17.32 4.93 4.35
C VAL A 46 15.93 5.04 3.72
N THR A 47 15.13 6.00 4.16
CA THR A 47 13.75 6.18 3.71
C THR A 47 13.61 6.37 2.20
N CYS A 48 14.57 7.00 1.53
CA CYS A 48 14.55 7.11 0.06
C CYS A 48 14.64 5.74 -0.63
N THR A 49 15.36 4.78 -0.03
CA THR A 49 15.45 3.42 -0.56
C THR A 49 14.16 2.67 -0.27
N ASP A 50 13.67 2.77 0.97
CA ASP A 50 12.47 2.05 1.40
C ASP A 50 11.23 2.50 0.62
N HIS A 51 11.04 3.82 0.47
CA HIS A 51 9.88 4.42 -0.19
C HIS A 51 10.12 4.63 -1.69
N SER A 52 10.81 3.71 -2.35
CA SER A 52 10.95 3.68 -3.81
C SER A 52 10.00 2.62 -4.40
N LYS A 53 10.39 1.94 -5.48
CA LYS A 53 9.73 0.73 -6.00
C LYS A 53 9.39 -0.31 -4.92
N ALA A 54 10.19 -0.42 -3.86
CA ALA A 54 9.96 -1.41 -2.79
C ALA A 54 8.59 -1.22 -2.10
N LEU A 55 8.21 0.03 -1.81
CA LEU A 55 6.89 0.36 -1.23
C LEU A 55 5.75 -0.04 -2.17
N ILE A 56 5.84 0.30 -3.46
CA ILE A 56 4.81 -0.05 -4.46
C ILE A 56 4.68 -1.57 -4.62
N ASN A 57 5.80 -2.28 -4.65
CA ASN A 57 5.81 -3.75 -4.69
C ASN A 57 5.13 -4.35 -3.45
N MET A 58 5.28 -3.72 -2.28
CA MET A 58 4.58 -4.16 -1.08
C MET A 58 3.08 -3.90 -1.13
N LEU A 59 2.62 -2.80 -1.72
CA LEU A 59 1.18 -2.62 -1.94
C LEU A 59 0.58 -3.79 -2.75
N GLN A 60 1.26 -4.23 -3.81
CA GLN A 60 0.82 -5.36 -4.62
C GLN A 60 0.89 -6.70 -3.87
N THR A 61 1.97 -6.91 -3.12
CA THR A 61 2.13 -8.11 -2.29
C THR A 61 1.01 -8.22 -1.25
N CYS A 62 0.72 -7.12 -0.56
CA CYS A 62 -0.36 -7.08 0.42
C CYS A 62 -1.74 -7.16 -0.22
N HIS A 63 -1.94 -6.61 -1.42
CA HIS A 63 -3.19 -6.78 -2.17
C HIS A 63 -3.51 -8.27 -2.41
N ASN A 64 -2.51 -9.04 -2.85
CA ASN A 64 -2.66 -10.48 -3.06
C ASN A 64 -2.93 -11.21 -1.73
N ALA A 65 -2.17 -10.89 -0.68
CA ALA A 65 -2.34 -11.48 0.64
C ALA A 65 -3.70 -11.14 1.29
N ALA A 66 -4.28 -9.99 0.94
CA ALA A 66 -5.56 -9.53 1.48
C ALA A 66 -6.79 -9.99 0.67
N GLY A 67 -6.63 -11.02 -0.16
CA GLY A 67 -7.70 -11.61 -0.95
C GLY A 67 -8.18 -10.72 -2.09
N ASN A 68 -7.22 -10.07 -2.77
CA ASN A 68 -7.42 -9.12 -3.88
C ASN A 68 -8.19 -7.86 -3.47
N ARG A 69 -7.87 -7.32 -2.29
CA ARG A 69 -8.43 -6.06 -1.78
C ARG A 69 -7.32 -5.03 -1.63
N TRP A 70 -7.61 -3.79 -1.98
CA TRP A 70 -6.69 -2.67 -1.74
C TRP A 70 -6.98 -2.05 -0.38
N ALA A 71 -5.92 -1.71 0.35
CA ALA A 71 -6.06 -1.03 1.64
C ALA A 71 -6.46 0.45 1.42
N ASN A 72 -7.17 1.01 2.39
CA ASN A 72 -7.56 2.43 2.35
C ASN A 72 -6.39 3.37 2.67
N PHE A 73 -5.43 2.92 3.49
CA PHE A 73 -4.33 3.74 3.98
C PHE A 73 -3.00 2.99 3.92
N VAL A 74 -1.92 3.76 3.77
CA VAL A 74 -0.54 3.30 3.89
C VAL A 74 0.19 4.19 4.89
N THR A 75 0.91 3.58 5.83
CA THR A 75 1.70 4.27 6.86
C THR A 75 3.18 4.10 6.58
N VAL A 76 3.91 5.20 6.75
CA VAL A 76 5.35 5.30 6.52
C VAL A 76 5.97 6.24 7.55
N ASP A 77 7.26 6.09 7.87
CA ASP A 77 7.95 6.95 8.88
C ASP A 77 8.13 8.40 8.40
N TYR A 78 8.48 8.58 7.13
CA TYR A 78 8.75 9.91 6.56
C TYR A 78 8.20 10.03 5.13
N TYR A 79 7.43 11.08 4.87
CA TYR A 79 6.95 11.37 3.51
C TYR A 79 8.12 11.79 2.61
N LYS A 80 8.40 10.97 1.59
CA LYS A 80 9.52 11.14 0.66
C LYS A 80 9.10 10.74 -0.75
N ARG A 81 9.52 11.54 -1.74
CA ARG A 81 9.33 11.25 -3.17
C ARG A 81 10.32 10.24 -3.71
N SER A 82 11.45 10.02 -3.04
CA SER A 82 12.43 8.99 -3.39
C SER A 82 12.86 9.05 -4.87
N ASP A 83 12.46 8.05 -5.68
CA ASP A 83 12.74 7.91 -7.10
C ASP A 83 11.83 8.78 -8.02
N GLY A 84 11.06 9.69 -7.44
CA GLY A 84 10.17 10.60 -8.16
C GLY A 84 8.67 10.40 -7.87
N GLY A 85 8.30 9.38 -7.08
CA GLY A 85 6.92 9.10 -6.68
C GLY A 85 6.77 8.74 -5.21
N GLY A 86 7.51 7.75 -4.74
CA GLY A 86 7.57 7.31 -3.34
C GLY A 86 6.25 7.24 -2.59
N SER A 87 6.17 7.85 -1.39
CA SER A 87 4.96 7.76 -0.55
C SER A 87 3.73 8.41 -1.18
N PHE A 88 3.92 9.40 -2.06
CA PHE A 88 2.82 10.06 -2.77
C PHE A 88 2.26 9.15 -3.85
N GLN A 89 3.13 8.55 -4.66
CA GLN A 89 2.74 7.56 -5.67
C GLN A 89 2.05 6.34 -5.02
N ALA A 90 2.46 5.93 -3.83
CA ALA A 90 1.80 4.85 -3.09
C ALA A 90 0.32 5.19 -2.80
N VAL A 91 0.04 6.41 -2.36
CA VAL A 91 -1.32 6.90 -2.13
C VAL A 91 -2.09 7.03 -3.44
N ASP A 92 -1.48 7.60 -4.48
CA ASP A 92 -2.10 7.72 -5.81
C ASP A 92 -2.44 6.36 -6.42
N THR A 93 -1.59 5.36 -6.19
CA THR A 93 -1.84 3.97 -6.59
C THR A 93 -3.05 3.39 -5.85
N LEU A 94 -3.11 3.53 -4.51
CA LEU A 94 -4.25 3.03 -3.74
C LEU A 94 -5.56 3.69 -4.18
N ASN A 95 -5.56 5.01 -4.36
CA ASN A 95 -6.73 5.76 -4.81
C ASN A 95 -7.15 5.36 -6.22
N GLY A 96 -6.22 5.25 -7.17
CA GLY A 96 -6.51 4.80 -8.53
C GLY A 96 -7.14 3.41 -8.54
N ARG A 97 -6.60 2.50 -7.73
CA ARG A 97 -7.11 1.14 -7.59
C ARG A 97 -8.49 1.06 -6.96
N LEU A 98 -8.75 1.86 -5.92
CA LEU A 98 -10.02 1.88 -5.20
C LEU A 98 -11.14 2.59 -5.98
N LEU A 99 -10.83 3.69 -6.68
CA LEU A 99 -11.82 4.53 -7.35
C LEU A 99 -12.17 4.03 -8.75
N CYS A 100 -11.16 3.65 -9.55
CA CYS A 100 -11.34 3.37 -10.96
C CYS A 100 -10.61 2.11 -11.45
N GLY A 101 -9.88 1.40 -10.58
CA GLY A 101 -9.12 0.19 -10.93
C GLY A 101 -7.75 0.45 -11.59
N CYS A 102 -7.39 1.71 -11.82
CA CYS A 102 -6.15 2.11 -12.50
C CYS A 102 -4.94 2.08 -11.55
N ASN A 103 -3.74 2.07 -12.13
CA ASN A 103 -2.49 2.09 -11.36
C ASN A 103 -2.17 3.46 -10.75
N ASP A 104 -2.89 4.50 -11.16
CA ASP A 104 -2.70 5.87 -10.73
C ASP A 104 -4.06 6.57 -10.75
N VAL A 105 -4.37 7.34 -9.72
CA VAL A 105 -5.61 8.13 -9.64
C VAL A 105 -5.70 9.19 -10.74
N HIS A 106 -4.58 9.72 -11.21
CA HIS A 106 -4.54 10.70 -12.29
C HIS A 106 -4.94 10.09 -13.64
N ALA A 107 -4.94 8.76 -13.76
CA ALA A 107 -5.44 8.05 -14.94
C ALA A 107 -6.95 7.76 -14.88
N CYS A 108 -7.63 8.05 -13.76
CA CYS A 108 -9.08 7.89 -13.67
C CYS A 108 -9.79 8.93 -14.56
N LEU A 109 -10.70 8.48 -15.45
CA LEU A 109 -11.52 9.41 -16.22
C LEU A 109 -12.58 10.11 -15.32
N PRO A 110 -12.97 11.37 -15.62
CA PRO A 110 -14.05 12.05 -14.89
C PRO A 110 -15.39 11.31 -15.03
N GLY A 111 -16.12 11.14 -13.92
CA GLY A 111 -17.43 10.48 -13.93
C GLY A 111 -17.39 8.95 -14.13
N SER A 112 -16.22 8.33 -13.98
CA SER A 112 -16.00 6.90 -14.25
C SER A 112 -16.79 5.96 -13.35
N THR A 113 -17.37 4.93 -13.96
CA THR A 113 -17.60 3.61 -13.37
C THR A 113 -16.26 2.83 -13.26
N PRO A 114 -16.18 1.72 -12.51
CA PRO A 114 -14.94 0.94 -12.41
C PRO A 114 -14.34 0.58 -13.80
N GLN A 115 -13.01 0.66 -13.94
CA GLN A 115 -12.16 0.24 -15.09
C GLN A 115 -11.98 1.20 -16.27
N ALA A 116 -12.35 2.48 -16.15
CA ALA A 116 -12.08 3.47 -17.20
C ALA A 116 -10.75 4.23 -16.94
N CYS A 117 -9.63 3.64 -17.39
CA CYS A 117 -8.30 4.27 -17.33
C CYS A 117 -8.00 5.02 -18.62
N SER A 118 -7.47 6.24 -18.53
CA SER A 118 -6.84 6.91 -19.67
C SER A 118 -5.67 6.08 -20.20
N ALA A 119 -5.47 6.12 -21.51
CA ALA A 119 -4.30 5.50 -22.17
C ALA A 119 -2.98 6.12 -21.72
#